data_AF-A0A0A3YPX5-F1
#
_entry.id   AF-A0A0A3YPX5-F1
#
_cell.length_a   1.000
_cell.length_b   1.000
_cell.length_c   1.000
_cell.angle_alpha   90.00
_cell.angle_beta   90.00
_cell.angle_gamma   90.00
#
_symmetry.space_group_name_H-M   'P 1'
#
loop_
_entity.id
_entity.type
_entity.pdbx_description
1 polymer ?
#
loop_
_entity_poly.entity_id
_entity_poly.type
_entity_poly.pdbx_seq_one_letter_code
_entity_poly.pdbx_strand_id
1 'polypeptide(L)'
;MTVDDAIALFDQQREKIWFEQPAEITALGRGEVPRGTGSRGQYLSTIIFAEGEARTLADEMLWGVIRVAEDNPTGADLKTLQMIIKEIIGYKADFFDFVSLPDAARLLHTYVQVASECQSLDELVRLSHAALSWANRLHMWVDFILPWGLGDGFRRVKA
;
A
#
# COMPACT_ATOMS: atom_id res chain seq x y z
N MET A 1 -0.86 17.49 -10.68
CA MET A 1 -1.84 17.39 -9.56
C MET A 1 -1.18 18.07 -8.38
N THR A 2 -1.87 18.96 -7.66
CA THR A 2 -1.26 19.57 -6.46
C THR A 2 -1.21 18.57 -5.29
N VAL A 3 -0.44 18.88 -4.24
CA VAL A 3 -0.40 18.05 -3.01
C VAL A 3 -1.79 17.97 -2.38
N ASP A 4 -2.54 19.08 -2.32
CA ASP A 4 -3.89 19.10 -1.75
C ASP A 4 -4.88 18.31 -2.62
N ASP A 5 -4.77 18.37 -3.95
CA ASP A 5 -5.60 17.53 -4.85
C ASP A 5 -5.33 16.03 -4.61
N ALA A 6 -4.06 15.66 -4.39
CA ALA A 6 -3.67 14.28 -4.12
C ALA A 6 -4.18 13.79 -2.76
N ILE A 7 -4.09 14.63 -1.73
CA ILE A 7 -4.66 14.35 -0.40
C ILE A 7 -6.16 14.11 -0.51
N ALA A 8 -6.88 15.00 -1.20
CA ALA A 8 -8.32 14.86 -1.41
C ALA A 8 -8.67 13.58 -2.18
N LEU A 9 -7.85 13.18 -3.17
CA LEU A 9 -7.99 11.92 -3.87
C LEU A 9 -7.82 10.71 -2.92
N PHE A 10 -6.78 10.69 -2.08
CA PHE A 10 -6.56 9.61 -1.11
C PHE A 10 -7.71 9.50 -0.11
N ASP A 11 -8.18 10.61 0.44
CA ASP A 11 -9.33 10.63 1.34
C ASP A 11 -10.59 10.11 0.62
N GLN A 12 -10.86 10.56 -0.60
CA GLN A 12 -11.99 10.07 -1.39
C GLN A 12 -11.90 8.56 -1.64
N GLN A 13 -10.73 8.04 -2.03
CA GLN A 13 -10.56 6.62 -2.26
C GLN A 13 -10.70 5.82 -0.96
N ARG A 14 -10.18 6.33 0.16
CA ARG A 14 -10.36 5.72 1.49
C ARG A 14 -11.84 5.62 1.85
N GLU A 15 -12.60 6.71 1.72
CA GLU A 15 -14.04 6.73 2.04
C GLU A 15 -14.82 5.73 1.16
N LYS A 16 -14.50 5.68 -0.14
CA LYS A 16 -15.13 4.76 -1.08
C LYS A 16 -14.96 3.29 -0.66
N ILE A 17 -13.80 2.95 -0.09
CA ILE A 17 -13.49 1.59 0.36
C ILE A 17 -13.72 1.41 1.86
N TRP A 18 -14.37 2.36 2.54
CA TRP A 18 -14.50 2.29 3.99
C TRP A 18 -15.45 1.19 4.45
N PHE A 19 -16.56 0.95 3.73
CA PHE A 19 -17.46 -0.17 4.00
C PHE A 19 -17.68 -1.08 2.79
N GLU A 20 -17.28 -0.64 1.60
CA GLU A 20 -17.39 -1.41 0.37
C GLU A 20 -16.02 -2.00 0.00
N GLN A 21 -15.99 -3.31 -0.26
CA GLN A 21 -14.77 -3.97 -0.67
C GLN A 21 -14.35 -3.51 -2.08
N PRO A 22 -13.07 -3.18 -2.31
CA PRO A 22 -12.57 -2.88 -3.65
C PRO A 22 -12.77 -4.06 -4.61
N ALA A 23 -13.22 -3.77 -5.84
CA ALA A 23 -13.50 -4.81 -6.83
C ALA A 23 -12.28 -5.71 -7.15
N GLU A 24 -11.08 -5.14 -7.21
CA GLU A 24 -9.83 -5.89 -7.41
C GLU A 24 -9.55 -6.88 -6.27
N ILE A 25 -9.88 -6.53 -5.03
CA ILE A 25 -9.73 -7.41 -3.87
C ILE A 25 -10.79 -8.51 -3.91
N THR A 26 -12.04 -8.19 -4.25
CA THR A 26 -13.08 -9.20 -4.45
C THR A 26 -12.69 -10.19 -5.55
N ALA A 27 -12.15 -9.71 -6.67
CA ALA A 27 -11.68 -10.54 -7.78
C ALA A 27 -10.53 -11.47 -7.33
N LEU A 28 -9.52 -10.92 -6.67
CA LEU A 28 -8.40 -11.70 -6.13
C LEU A 28 -8.87 -12.77 -5.13
N GLY A 29 -9.83 -12.45 -4.25
CA GLY A 29 -10.44 -13.42 -3.32
C GLY A 29 -11.14 -14.59 -4.02
N ARG A 30 -11.63 -14.39 -5.25
CA ARG A 30 -12.22 -15.45 -6.11
C ARG A 30 -11.18 -16.17 -6.98
N GLY A 31 -9.91 -15.81 -6.89
CA GLY A 31 -8.83 -16.37 -7.71
C GLY A 31 -8.78 -15.82 -9.13
N GLU A 32 -9.43 -14.68 -9.40
CA GLU A 32 -9.36 -13.99 -10.68
C GLU A 32 -8.05 -13.20 -10.76
N VAL A 33 -7.03 -13.80 -11.36
CA VAL A 33 -5.65 -13.26 -11.43
C VAL A 33 -5.27 -13.05 -12.91
N PRO A 34 -5.48 -11.86 -13.49
CA PRO A 34 -5.30 -11.62 -14.93
C PRO A 34 -3.90 -11.91 -15.46
N ARG A 35 -2.87 -11.62 -14.64
CA ARG A 35 -1.46 -11.86 -14.99
C ARG A 35 -1.03 -13.33 -14.80
N GLY A 36 -1.91 -14.18 -14.26
CA GLY A 36 -1.59 -15.58 -13.97
C GLY A 36 -0.49 -15.75 -12.91
N THR A 37 -0.25 -14.72 -12.08
CA THR A 37 0.74 -14.78 -11.01
C THR A 37 0.38 -15.80 -9.95
N GLY A 38 1.38 -16.53 -9.49
CA GLY A 38 1.22 -17.61 -8.53
C GLY A 38 1.69 -18.94 -9.12
N SER A 39 2.77 -19.45 -8.53
CA SER A 39 3.47 -20.63 -9.05
C SER A 39 2.58 -21.86 -9.01
N ARG A 40 2.71 -22.75 -10.03
CA ARG A 40 1.99 -24.04 -10.11
C ARG A 40 0.46 -23.91 -10.25
N GLY A 41 -0.03 -22.82 -10.83
CA GLY A 41 -1.46 -22.67 -11.16
C GLY A 41 -2.36 -22.42 -9.95
N GLN A 42 -1.83 -21.85 -8.87
CA GLN A 42 -2.59 -21.43 -7.69
C GLN A 42 -2.38 -19.93 -7.43
N TYR A 43 -3.31 -19.29 -6.71
CA TYR A 43 -3.27 -17.86 -6.39
C TYR A 43 -3.07 -17.55 -4.90
N LEU A 44 -2.94 -18.57 -4.04
CA LEU A 44 -2.69 -18.40 -2.61
C LEU A 44 -1.41 -17.62 -2.35
N SER A 45 -0.30 -17.95 -3.03
CA SER A 45 0.94 -17.19 -2.87
C SER A 45 0.76 -15.73 -3.25
N THR A 46 -0.04 -15.45 -4.28
CA THR A 46 -0.35 -14.10 -4.73
C THR A 46 -1.07 -13.30 -3.65
N ILE A 47 -2.06 -13.91 -2.97
CA ILE A 47 -2.73 -13.26 -1.82
C ILE A 47 -1.76 -13.05 -0.66
N ILE A 48 -0.89 -14.02 -0.35
CA ILE A 48 0.12 -13.86 0.72
C ILE A 48 1.05 -12.68 0.42
N PHE A 49 1.52 -12.55 -0.81
CA PHE A 49 2.34 -11.41 -1.22
C PHE A 49 1.55 -10.10 -1.18
N ALA A 50 0.30 -10.09 -1.65
CA ALA A 50 -0.55 -8.91 -1.56
C ALA A 50 -0.75 -8.44 -0.11
N GLU A 51 -0.97 -9.39 0.82
CA GLU A 51 -1.15 -9.09 2.24
C GLU A 51 0.12 -8.49 2.86
N GLY A 52 1.27 -9.14 2.65
CA GLY A 52 2.54 -8.65 3.18
C GLY A 52 2.94 -7.29 2.60
N GLU A 53 2.73 -7.06 1.31
CA GLU A 53 3.06 -5.80 0.66
C GLU A 53 2.10 -4.66 1.06
N ALA A 54 0.80 -4.95 1.22
CA ALA A 54 -0.16 -4.00 1.73
C ALA A 54 0.13 -3.57 3.17
N ARG A 55 0.52 -4.53 4.01
CA ARG A 55 0.94 -4.26 5.39
C ARG A 55 2.20 -3.38 5.43
N THR A 56 3.28 -3.83 4.80
CA THR A 56 4.59 -3.14 4.82
C THR A 56 4.55 -1.77 4.15
N LEU A 57 3.67 -1.55 3.16
CA LEU A 57 3.43 -0.22 2.64
C LEU A 57 2.99 0.76 3.74
N ALA A 58 2.07 0.32 4.62
CA ALA A 58 1.54 1.15 5.68
C ALA A 58 2.52 1.29 6.85
N ASP A 59 2.84 0.20 7.54
CA ASP A 59 3.51 0.20 8.84
C ASP A 59 5.04 0.41 8.77
N GLU A 60 5.67 0.09 7.64
CA GLU A 60 7.11 0.30 7.43
C GLU A 60 7.39 1.51 6.55
N MET A 61 6.81 1.56 5.35
CA MET A 61 7.22 2.54 4.34
C MET A 61 6.63 3.93 4.60
N LEU A 62 5.30 4.06 4.57
CA LEU A 62 4.63 5.35 4.76
C LEU A 62 4.82 5.86 6.19
N TRP A 63 4.66 4.98 7.19
CA TRP A 63 4.92 5.33 8.58
C TRP A 63 6.38 5.73 8.82
N GLY A 64 7.33 5.02 8.23
CA GLY A 64 8.76 5.34 8.32
C GLY A 64 9.09 6.72 7.73
N VAL A 65 8.56 7.05 6.55
CA VAL A 65 8.71 8.39 5.94
C VAL A 65 8.18 9.47 6.88
N ILE A 66 6.97 9.26 7.43
CA ILE A 66 6.35 10.20 8.37
C ILE A 66 7.23 10.40 9.61
N ARG A 67 7.70 9.31 10.24
CA ARG A 67 8.55 9.40 11.43
C ARG A 67 9.87 10.10 11.16
N VAL A 68 10.56 9.75 10.07
CA VAL A 68 11.83 10.41 9.72
C VAL A 68 11.62 11.92 9.55
N ALA A 69 10.58 12.34 8.84
CA ALA A 69 10.30 13.75 8.58
C ALA A 69 9.82 14.52 9.84
N GLU A 70 8.89 13.97 10.62
CA GLU A 70 8.36 14.64 11.81
C GLU A 70 9.32 14.65 12.99
N ASP A 71 10.08 13.57 13.21
CA ASP A 71 11.00 13.46 14.34
C ASP A 71 12.32 14.22 14.06
N ASN A 72 12.61 14.54 12.79
CA ASN A 72 13.84 15.22 12.37
C ASN A 72 13.57 16.42 11.42
N PRO A 73 12.75 17.42 11.83
CA PRO A 73 12.27 18.47 10.93
C PRO A 73 13.38 19.38 10.36
N THR A 74 14.55 19.42 11.01
CA THR A 74 15.73 20.16 10.55
C THR A 74 16.89 19.27 10.10
N GLY A 75 16.75 17.94 10.24
CA GLY A 75 17.81 16.97 9.98
C GLY A 75 17.52 16.01 8.82
N ALA A 76 16.23 15.78 8.52
CA ALA A 76 15.83 15.00 7.37
C ALA A 76 16.02 15.80 6.07
N ASP A 77 16.61 15.17 5.06
CA ASP A 77 16.74 15.77 3.73
C ASP A 77 15.59 15.31 2.82
N LEU A 78 14.80 16.28 2.36
CA LEU A 78 13.64 16.02 1.50
C LEU A 78 14.02 15.30 0.21
N LYS A 79 15.13 15.68 -0.43
CA LYS A 79 15.55 15.07 -1.70
C LYS A 79 15.93 13.60 -1.53
N THR A 80 16.59 13.26 -0.43
CA THR A 80 16.91 11.88 -0.07
C THR A 80 15.64 11.06 0.16
N LEU A 81 14.67 11.59 0.92
CA LEU A 81 13.38 10.91 1.09
C LEU A 81 12.64 10.70 -0.23
N GLN A 82 12.62 11.71 -1.11
CA GLN A 82 12.00 11.61 -2.44
C GLN A 82 12.65 10.52 -3.30
N MET A 83 13.98 10.39 -3.27
CA MET A 83 14.69 9.31 -3.97
C MET A 83 14.32 7.93 -3.41
N ILE A 84 14.27 7.79 -2.09
CA ILE A 84 13.91 6.53 -1.43
C ILE A 84 12.46 6.15 -1.74
N ILE A 85 11.52 7.11 -1.66
CA ILE A 85 10.11 6.91 -2.02
C ILE A 85 10.01 6.43 -3.47
N LYS A 86 10.71 7.09 -4.39
CA LYS A 86 10.68 6.70 -5.81
C LYS A 86 11.15 5.27 -6.03
N GLU A 87 12.27 4.88 -5.43
CA GLU A 87 12.85 3.55 -5.66
C GLU A 87 12.07 2.45 -4.92
N ILE A 88 11.73 2.65 -3.65
CA ILE A 88 11.13 1.60 -2.82
C ILE A 88 9.61 1.57 -2.98
N ILE A 89 8.94 2.71 -2.80
CA ILE A 89 7.47 2.77 -2.90
C ILE A 89 7.03 2.70 -4.37
N GLY A 90 7.83 3.24 -5.30
CA GLY A 90 7.60 3.03 -6.74
C GLY A 90 7.65 1.57 -7.14
N TYR A 91 8.68 0.82 -6.71
CA TYR A 91 8.72 -0.63 -6.95
C TYR A 91 7.52 -1.35 -6.33
N LYS A 92 7.12 -0.98 -5.11
CA LYS A 92 5.93 -1.55 -4.47
C LYS A 92 4.70 -1.31 -5.32
N ALA A 93 4.51 -0.12 -5.90
CA ALA A 93 3.38 0.16 -6.80
C ALA A 93 3.34 -0.81 -7.99
N ASP A 94 4.47 -1.04 -8.66
CA ASP A 94 4.56 -2.02 -9.74
C ASP A 94 4.25 -3.44 -9.24
N PHE A 95 4.68 -3.76 -8.01
CA PHE A 95 4.43 -5.04 -7.39
C PHE A 95 2.96 -5.24 -6.99
N PHE A 96 2.23 -4.18 -6.63
CA PHE A 96 0.77 -4.23 -6.41
C PHE A 96 0.04 -4.71 -7.68
N ASP A 97 0.39 -4.19 -8.85
CA ASP A 97 -0.17 -4.67 -10.12
C ASP A 97 0.23 -6.13 -10.38
N PHE A 98 1.49 -6.50 -10.10
CA PHE A 98 1.94 -7.89 -10.18
C PHE A 98 1.06 -8.82 -9.31
N VAL A 99 0.71 -8.44 -8.09
CA VAL A 99 -0.16 -9.23 -7.20
C VAL A 99 -1.67 -9.00 -7.41
N SER A 100 -2.06 -8.52 -8.59
CA SER A 100 -3.47 -8.34 -9.01
C SER A 100 -4.24 -7.26 -8.26
N LEU A 101 -3.54 -6.19 -7.86
CA LEU A 101 -4.12 -4.96 -7.30
C LEU A 101 -3.78 -3.74 -8.19
N PRO A 102 -4.22 -3.72 -9.46
CA PRO A 102 -3.84 -2.67 -10.42
C PRO A 102 -4.42 -1.28 -10.09
N ASP A 103 -5.53 -1.17 -9.37
CA ASP A 103 -6.11 0.12 -8.97
C ASP A 103 -5.32 0.71 -7.82
N ALA A 104 -4.98 -0.10 -6.82
CA ALA A 104 -4.04 0.28 -5.76
C ALA A 104 -2.68 0.70 -6.33
N ALA A 105 -2.14 -0.04 -7.31
CA ALA A 105 -0.89 0.32 -7.99
C ALA A 105 -0.94 1.72 -8.61
N ARG A 106 -2.01 2.05 -9.36
CA ARG A 106 -2.18 3.37 -9.98
C ARG A 106 -2.27 4.49 -8.94
N LEU A 107 -2.98 4.26 -7.84
CA LEU A 107 -3.07 5.26 -6.79
C LEU A 107 -1.72 5.44 -6.08
N LEU A 108 -0.97 4.37 -5.87
CA LEU A 108 0.36 4.45 -5.28
C LEU A 108 1.39 5.14 -6.20
N HIS A 109 1.32 4.94 -7.52
CA HIS A 109 2.10 5.73 -8.48
C HIS A 109 1.76 7.23 -8.40
N THR A 110 0.50 7.57 -8.12
CA THR A 110 0.09 8.97 -7.90
C THR A 110 0.78 9.54 -6.65
N TYR A 111 0.83 8.78 -5.54
CA TYR A 111 1.61 9.19 -4.37
C TYR A 111 3.08 9.41 -4.71
N VAL A 112 3.73 8.45 -5.38
CA VAL A 112 5.16 8.55 -5.74
C VAL A 112 5.45 9.77 -6.59
N GLN A 113 4.60 10.04 -7.59
CA GLN A 113 4.73 11.22 -8.45
C GLN A 113 4.63 12.50 -7.61
N VAL A 114 3.55 12.67 -6.85
CA VAL A 114 3.30 13.90 -6.09
C VAL A 114 4.35 14.10 -4.98
N ALA A 115 4.76 13.02 -4.31
CA ALA A 115 5.82 13.05 -3.31
C ALA A 115 7.14 13.57 -3.90
N SER A 116 7.47 13.21 -5.15
CA SER A 116 8.67 13.71 -5.84
C SER A 116 8.62 15.20 -6.19
N GLU A 117 7.42 15.78 -6.21
CA GLU A 117 7.16 17.18 -6.51
C GLU A 117 6.99 18.05 -5.25
N CYS A 118 6.86 17.45 -4.05
CA CYS A 118 6.81 18.19 -2.78
C CYS A 118 8.01 19.14 -2.62
N GLN A 119 7.73 20.34 -2.12
CA GLN A 119 8.69 21.42 -1.91
C GLN A 119 9.13 21.54 -0.44
N SER A 120 8.45 20.84 0.47
CA SER A 120 8.78 20.82 1.90
C SER A 120 8.53 19.46 2.54
N LEU A 121 9.15 19.23 3.70
CA LEU A 121 8.85 18.05 4.53
C LEU A 121 7.39 18.05 5.03
N ASP A 122 6.81 19.23 5.30
CA ASP A 122 5.41 19.35 5.72
C ASP A 122 4.45 18.83 4.65
N GLU A 123 4.64 19.24 3.39
CA GLU A 123 3.86 18.74 2.26
C GLU A 123 3.97 17.21 2.14
N LEU A 124 5.19 16.69 2.24
CA LEU A 124 5.44 15.25 2.15
C LEU A 124 4.76 14.48 3.29
N VAL A 125 4.83 15.00 4.52
CA VAL A 125 4.20 14.40 5.70
C VAL A 125 2.68 14.38 5.54
N ARG A 126 2.07 15.51 5.16
CA ARG A 126 0.62 15.60 4.96
C ARG A 126 0.12 14.64 3.89
N LEU A 127 0.83 14.58 2.75
CA LEU A 127 0.53 13.61 1.69
C LEU A 127 0.66 12.16 2.20
N SER A 128 1.73 11.86 2.93
CA SER A 128 2.02 10.51 3.43
C SER A 128 1.01 10.06 4.48
N HIS A 129 0.48 10.95 5.32
CA HIS A 129 -0.62 10.63 6.24
C HIS A 129 -1.91 10.25 5.51
N ALA A 130 -2.27 11.00 4.46
CA ALA A 130 -3.44 10.67 3.64
C ALA A 130 -3.28 9.30 2.95
N ALA A 131 -2.12 9.07 2.34
CA ALA A 131 -1.78 7.79 1.73
C ALA A 131 -1.77 6.64 2.76
N LEU A 132 -1.22 6.85 3.97
CA LEU A 132 -1.19 5.86 5.04
C LEU A 132 -2.59 5.48 5.50
N SER A 133 -3.49 6.46 5.63
CA SER A 133 -4.87 6.23 6.03
C SER A 133 -5.61 5.35 5.01
N TRP A 134 -5.42 5.62 3.72
CA TRP A 134 -5.94 4.77 2.65
C TRP A 134 -5.27 3.37 2.64
N ALA A 135 -3.94 3.30 2.74
CA ALA A 135 -3.18 2.05 2.67
C ALA A 135 -3.57 1.08 3.80
N ASN A 136 -3.76 1.59 5.02
CA ASN A 136 -4.27 0.78 6.13
C ASN A 136 -5.66 0.19 5.82
N ARG A 137 -6.55 0.99 5.22
CA ARG A 137 -7.90 0.49 4.87
C ARG A 137 -7.85 -0.55 3.75
N LEU A 138 -6.99 -0.34 2.74
CA LEU A 138 -6.74 -1.33 1.70
C LEU A 138 -6.21 -2.63 2.31
N HIS A 139 -5.20 -2.55 3.20
CA HIS A 139 -4.62 -3.70 3.90
C HIS A 139 -5.68 -4.51 4.64
N MET A 140 -6.60 -3.87 5.38
CA MET A 140 -7.70 -4.57 6.06
C MET A 140 -8.56 -5.41 5.11
N TRP A 141 -8.78 -4.96 3.87
CA TRP A 141 -9.54 -5.74 2.89
C TRP A 141 -8.74 -6.90 2.30
N VAL A 142 -7.43 -6.72 2.11
CA VAL A 142 -6.55 -7.81 1.68
C VAL A 142 -6.44 -8.88 2.77
N ASP A 143 -6.29 -8.46 4.02
CA ASP A 143 -6.32 -9.32 5.21
C ASP A 143 -7.65 -10.08 5.31
N PHE A 144 -8.77 -9.42 5.03
CA PHE A 144 -10.10 -10.03 5.04
C PHE A 144 -10.26 -11.18 4.04
N ILE A 145 -9.65 -11.09 2.83
CA ILE A 145 -9.72 -12.17 1.83
C ILE A 145 -8.68 -13.25 2.03
N LEU A 146 -7.68 -13.04 2.90
CA LEU A 146 -6.69 -14.08 3.17
C LEU A 146 -7.41 -15.29 3.78
N PRO A 147 -7.22 -16.51 3.25
CA PRO A 147 -7.94 -17.69 3.70
C PRO A 147 -7.36 -18.19 5.04
N TRP A 148 -7.60 -17.46 6.12
CA TRP A 148 -7.07 -17.73 7.47
C TRP A 148 -7.37 -19.14 7.99
N GLY A 149 -8.42 -19.81 7.47
CA GLY A 149 -8.70 -21.22 7.75
C GLY A 149 -7.55 -22.17 7.40
N LEU A 150 -6.63 -21.79 6.49
CA LEU A 150 -5.39 -22.56 6.27
C LEU A 150 -4.54 -22.69 7.53
N GLY A 151 -4.59 -21.70 8.43
CA GLY A 151 -3.89 -21.71 9.71
C GLY A 151 -4.32 -22.85 10.64
N ASP A 152 -5.49 -23.46 10.42
CA ASP A 152 -5.94 -24.62 11.18
C ASP A 152 -5.03 -25.84 11.00
N GLY A 153 -4.34 -25.95 9.85
CA GLY A 153 -3.33 -26.98 9.60
C GLY A 153 -1.98 -26.73 10.27
N PHE A 154 -1.76 -25.53 10.84
CA PHE A 154 -0.47 -25.07 11.36
C PHE A 154 -0.57 -24.54 12.80
N ARG A 155 -1.32 -25.25 13.66
CA ARG A 155 -1.49 -24.87 15.07
C ARG A 155 -0.15 -24.88 15.81
N ARG A 156 0.07 -23.87 16.66
CA ARG A 156 1.22 -23.81 17.57
C ARG A 156 1.20 -25.00 18.54
N VAL A 157 2.35 -25.60 18.80
CA VAL A 157 2.52 -26.50 19.93
C VAL A 157 2.59 -25.64 21.19
N LYS A 158 1.76 -25.93 22.20
CA LYS A 158 1.91 -25.28 23.51
C LYS A 158 3.28 -25.67 24.07
N ALA A 159 4.11 -24.66 24.37
CA ALA A 159 5.33 -24.84 25.16
C ALA A 159 4.98 -25.21 26.60
#